data_AF-A0A954T1B0-F1
#
_entry.id   AF-A0A954T1B0-F1
#
_cell.length_a   1.000
_cell.length_b   1.000
_cell.length_c   1.000
_cell.angle_alpha   90.00
_cell.angle_beta   90.00
_cell.angle_gamma   90.00
#
_symmetry.space_group_name_H-M   'P 1'
#
loop_
_entity.id
_entity.type
_entity.pdbx_description
1 polymer ?
#
loop_
_entity_poly.entity_id
_entity_poly.type
_entity_poly.pdbx_seq_one_letter_code
_entity_poly.pdbx_strand_id
1 'polypeptide(L)'
;VHPVPLGYSRVYVELDEPFTVDRWLDGLRQGRSFVTTGPMLFARLNEQAPGARLEWPEPGSCVVEFETQGEWTFERLEVLVNGEVVHAIDGPETKRAWPDMVANRVTLSLEETSWVAVRVIELRPDGRRRFAHTAPWYIRIGDEPIRPRREQLDYFIELMEDELVRNRPVLDPRSLAEFQQALDHYRTLLERAK
;
A
#
# COMPACT_ATOMS: atom_id res chain seq x y z
N VAL A 1 -6.37 2.33 -25.24
CA VAL A 1 -5.52 2.70 -24.08
C VAL A 1 -5.51 4.21 -23.99
N HIS A 2 -5.94 4.81 -22.89
CA HIS A 2 -5.81 6.27 -22.73
C HIS A 2 -4.31 6.62 -22.71
N PRO A 3 -3.82 7.59 -23.50
CA PRO A 3 -2.42 7.98 -23.43
C PRO A 3 -2.15 8.59 -22.06
N VAL A 4 -1.45 7.84 -21.21
CA VAL A 4 -0.91 8.32 -19.96
C VAL A 4 0.37 9.07 -20.31
N PRO A 5 0.48 10.38 -20.02
CA PRO A 5 1.68 11.14 -20.36
C PRO A 5 2.90 10.58 -19.63
N LEU A 6 4.09 10.76 -20.23
CA LEU A 6 5.34 10.37 -19.58
C LEU A 6 5.47 11.07 -18.23
N GLY A 7 5.87 10.32 -17.20
CA GLY A 7 6.02 10.84 -15.83
C GLY A 7 4.71 10.97 -15.05
N TYR A 8 3.58 10.47 -15.56
CA TYR A 8 2.31 10.54 -14.84
C TYR A 8 2.36 9.79 -13.51
N SER A 9 2.68 8.48 -13.54
CA SER A 9 2.96 7.67 -12.36
C SER A 9 4.43 7.75 -12.02
N ARG A 10 4.73 8.03 -10.75
CA ARG A 10 6.08 8.19 -10.21
C ARG A 10 6.24 7.34 -8.95
N VAL A 11 7.46 6.89 -8.71
CA VAL A 11 7.88 6.28 -7.45
C VAL A 11 9.00 7.13 -6.89
N TYR A 12 8.82 7.64 -5.68
CA TYR A 12 9.88 8.33 -4.96
C TYR A 12 10.46 7.38 -3.93
N VAL A 13 11.79 7.39 -3.80
CA VAL A 13 12.53 6.55 -2.86
C VAL A 13 13.37 7.46 -1.98
N GLU A 14 13.24 7.28 -0.66
CA GLU A 14 14.04 7.99 0.32
C GLU A 14 15.44 7.37 0.40
N LEU A 15 16.48 8.21 0.37
CA LEU A 15 17.88 7.81 0.47
C LEU A 15 18.57 8.62 1.57
N ASP A 16 19.39 7.95 2.39
CA ASP A 16 20.22 8.63 3.40
C ASP A 16 21.53 9.17 2.82
N GLU A 17 21.88 8.71 1.62
CA GLU A 17 23.10 9.07 0.90
C GLU A 17 22.78 9.71 -0.45
N PRO A 18 23.74 10.43 -1.07
CA PRO A 18 23.58 10.96 -2.41
C PRO A 18 23.17 9.90 -3.44
N PHE A 19 22.31 10.31 -4.35
CA PHE A 19 21.72 9.47 -5.39
C PHE A 19 22.78 8.70 -6.21
N THR A 20 22.56 7.39 -6.30
CA THR A 20 23.09 6.51 -7.34
C THR A 20 21.98 5.56 -7.74
N VAL A 21 22.05 4.98 -8.95
CA VAL A 21 21.05 4.01 -9.41
C VAL A 21 20.97 2.81 -8.47
N ASP A 22 22.11 2.28 -8.04
CA ASP A 22 22.16 1.12 -7.14
C ASP A 22 21.51 1.42 -5.79
N ARG A 23 21.84 2.56 -5.17
CA ARG A 23 21.22 2.98 -3.91
C ARG A 23 19.72 3.21 -4.06
N TRP A 24 19.28 3.80 -5.16
CA TRP A 24 17.86 4.00 -5.44
C TRP A 24 17.13 2.65 -5.57
N LEU A 25 17.71 1.69 -6.28
CA LEU A 25 17.16 0.34 -6.41
C LEU A 25 17.12 -0.39 -5.07
N ASP A 26 18.15 -0.24 -4.23
CA ASP A 26 18.20 -0.85 -2.90
C ASP A 26 17.15 -0.24 -1.96
N GLY A 27 16.99 1.09 -1.96
CA GLY A 27 15.93 1.76 -1.22
C GLY A 27 14.53 1.33 -1.68
N LEU A 28 14.34 1.15 -3.00
CA LEU A 28 13.09 0.63 -3.55
C LEU A 28 12.81 -0.80 -3.08
N ARG A 29 13.82 -1.70 -3.09
CA ARG A 29 13.69 -3.08 -2.60
C ARG A 29 13.35 -3.14 -1.11
N GLN A 30 13.88 -2.21 -0.33
CA GLN A 30 13.55 -2.07 1.09
C GLN A 30 12.17 -1.46 1.32
N GLY A 31 11.50 -0.97 0.28
CA GLY A 31 10.19 -0.35 0.38
C GLY A 31 10.23 1.08 0.90
N ARG A 32 11.38 1.77 0.93
CA ARG A 32 11.50 3.18 1.38
C ARG A 32 10.88 4.16 0.39
N SER A 33 9.61 3.98 0.06
CA SER A 33 9.01 4.58 -1.12
C SER A 33 7.54 4.92 -0.94
N PHE A 34 7.06 5.78 -1.83
CA PHE A 34 5.65 5.93 -2.12
C PHE A 34 5.46 6.08 -3.64
N VAL A 35 4.31 5.65 -4.11
CA VAL A 35 3.88 5.84 -5.50
C VAL A 35 2.94 7.04 -5.57
N THR A 36 2.99 7.83 -6.65
CA THR A 36 2.10 8.97 -6.83
C THR A 36 1.76 9.27 -8.29
N THR A 37 0.59 9.86 -8.48
CA THR A 37 0.17 10.49 -9.75
C THR A 37 -0.02 12.01 -9.63
N GLY A 38 0.24 12.60 -8.47
CA GLY A 38 0.01 14.02 -8.21
C GLY A 38 0.59 14.44 -6.85
N PRO A 39 -0.10 14.10 -5.73
CA PRO A 39 0.29 14.55 -4.40
C PRO A 39 1.61 13.93 -3.92
N MET A 40 2.38 14.68 -3.16
CA MET A 40 3.52 14.18 -2.42
C MET A 40 3.06 13.63 -1.07
N LEU A 41 3.66 12.55 -0.60
CA LEU A 41 3.31 11.90 0.65
C LEU A 41 4.58 11.45 1.38
N PHE A 42 4.79 11.97 2.58
CA PHE A 42 5.87 11.59 3.48
C PHE A 42 5.25 11.02 4.72
N ALA A 43 5.74 9.88 5.21
CA ALA A 43 5.12 9.23 6.36
C ALA A 43 6.13 8.39 7.13
N ARG A 44 5.88 8.23 8.44
CA ARG A 44 6.65 7.44 9.37
C ARG A 44 5.71 6.65 10.29
N LEU A 45 6.13 5.45 10.68
CA LEU A 45 5.49 4.67 11.75
C LEU A 45 6.52 4.48 12.86
N ASN A 46 6.26 5.05 14.04
CA ASN A 46 7.24 5.12 15.13
C ASN A 46 8.63 5.57 14.62
N GLU A 47 8.66 6.68 13.88
CA GLU A 47 9.86 7.27 13.24
C GLU A 47 10.50 6.45 12.09
N GLN A 48 10.03 5.21 11.85
CA GLN A 48 10.54 4.34 10.79
C GLN A 48 9.97 4.71 9.42
N ALA A 49 10.80 4.69 8.39
CA ALA A 49 10.40 4.90 7.00
C ALA A 49 9.50 3.75 6.49
N PRO A 50 8.68 3.99 5.44
CA PRO A 50 7.93 2.93 4.76
C PRO A 50 8.83 1.75 4.39
N GLY A 51 8.26 0.54 4.39
CA GLY A 51 8.99 -0.71 4.11
C GLY A 51 9.67 -1.34 5.34
N ALA A 52 9.78 -0.62 6.45
CA ALA A 52 10.33 -1.17 7.68
C ALA A 52 9.53 -2.37 8.19
N ARG A 53 10.26 -3.32 8.79
CA ARG A 53 9.72 -4.53 9.41
C ARG A 53 9.97 -4.46 10.92
N LEU A 54 8.90 -4.46 11.70
CA LEU A 54 8.91 -4.35 13.15
C LEU A 54 8.47 -5.68 13.76
N GLU A 55 9.06 -5.99 14.91
CA GLU A 55 8.84 -7.21 15.66
C GLU A 55 8.35 -6.85 17.07
N TRP A 56 7.11 -7.21 17.38
CA TRP A 56 6.48 -6.95 18.67
C TRP A 56 6.23 -8.27 19.40
N PRO A 57 6.56 -8.38 20.71
CA PRO A 57 6.31 -9.60 21.46
C PRO A 57 4.81 -9.82 21.73
N GLU A 58 4.04 -8.73 21.84
CA GLU A 58 2.61 -8.73 22.19
C GLU A 58 1.88 -7.57 21.49
N PRO A 59 0.53 -7.60 21.43
CA PRO A 59 -0.29 -6.47 20.97
C PRO A 59 0.13 -5.13 21.57
N GLY A 60 0.00 -4.07 20.78
CA GLY A 60 0.51 -2.77 21.19
C GLY A 60 0.01 -1.62 20.33
N SER A 61 0.57 -0.43 20.56
CA SER A 61 0.23 0.77 19.82
C SER A 61 1.41 1.32 19.03
N CYS A 62 1.10 1.92 17.88
CA CYS A 62 2.06 2.69 17.10
C CYS A 62 1.47 4.04 16.71
N VAL A 63 2.35 4.96 16.37
CA VAL A 63 1.99 6.28 15.88
C VAL A 63 2.40 6.37 14.42
N VAL A 64 1.42 6.69 13.57
CA VAL A 64 1.62 7.03 12.18
C VAL A 64 1.60 8.55 12.06
N GLU A 65 2.69 9.11 11.57
CA GLU A 65 2.83 10.52 11.25
C GLU A 65 2.97 10.66 9.74
N PHE A 66 2.21 11.56 9.13
CA PHE A 66 2.30 11.77 7.70
C PHE A 66 2.01 13.20 7.29
N GLU A 67 2.74 13.64 6.27
CA GLU A 67 2.64 14.94 5.63
C GLU A 67 2.30 14.75 4.17
N THR A 68 1.36 15.55 3.68
CA THR A 68 0.93 15.55 2.29
C THR A 68 0.95 16.95 1.71
N GLN A 69 1.35 17.03 0.44
CA GLN A 69 1.34 18.26 -0.34
C GLN A 69 0.77 18.00 -1.73
N GLY A 70 -0.08 18.89 -2.21
CA GLY A 70 -0.82 18.72 -3.44
C GLY A 70 -1.30 20.05 -3.98
N GLU A 71 -1.54 20.09 -5.30
CA GLU A 71 -1.99 21.29 -6.00
C GLU A 71 -3.48 21.57 -5.75
N TRP A 72 -4.25 20.53 -5.44
CA TRP A 72 -5.69 20.58 -5.23
C TRP A 72 -6.07 20.06 -3.85
N THR A 73 -7.35 20.24 -3.50
CA THR A 73 -7.92 19.75 -2.24
C THR A 73 -7.84 18.23 -2.18
N PHE A 74 -7.48 17.70 -1.01
CA PHE A 74 -7.51 16.25 -0.80
C PHE A 74 -8.95 15.82 -0.53
N GLU A 75 -9.44 14.89 -1.32
CA GLU A 75 -10.73 14.24 -1.10
C GLU A 75 -10.67 13.37 0.15
N ARG A 76 -9.57 12.61 0.32
CA ARG A 76 -9.34 11.71 1.46
C ARG A 76 -7.86 11.55 1.80
N LEU A 77 -7.57 11.51 3.09
CA LEU A 77 -6.31 11.01 3.65
C LEU A 77 -6.63 9.79 4.51
N GLU A 78 -6.03 8.64 4.21
CA GLU A 78 -6.42 7.37 4.81
C GLU A 78 -5.20 6.62 5.36
N VAL A 79 -5.36 6.06 6.57
CA VAL A 79 -4.43 5.07 7.13
C VAL A 79 -5.08 3.70 7.02
N LEU A 80 -4.36 2.76 6.41
CA LEU A 80 -4.81 1.40 6.15
C LEU A 80 -4.12 0.42 7.10
N VAL A 81 -4.87 -0.55 7.62
CA VAL A 81 -4.34 -1.73 8.33
C VAL A 81 -4.94 -2.96 7.69
N ASN A 82 -4.11 -3.89 7.19
CA ASN A 82 -4.55 -5.15 6.58
C ASN A 82 -5.62 -4.98 5.48
N GLY A 83 -5.62 -3.84 4.79
CA GLY A 83 -6.55 -3.51 3.71
C GLY A 83 -7.85 -2.82 4.16
N GLU A 84 -8.06 -2.62 5.46
CA GLU A 84 -9.12 -1.75 5.99
C GLU A 84 -8.64 -0.32 6.17
N VAL A 85 -9.49 0.64 5.88
CA VAL A 85 -9.28 2.04 6.27
C VAL A 85 -9.66 2.17 7.75
N VAL A 86 -8.67 2.32 8.61
CA VAL A 86 -8.87 2.44 10.08
C VAL A 86 -8.92 3.89 10.54
N HIS A 87 -8.44 4.81 9.70
CA HIS A 87 -8.54 6.24 9.92
C HIS A 87 -8.72 6.94 8.58
N ALA A 88 -9.64 7.90 8.51
CA ALA A 88 -9.92 8.69 7.33
C ALA A 88 -10.14 10.17 7.72
N ILE A 89 -9.55 11.06 6.94
CA ILE A 89 -9.79 12.50 6.99
C ILE A 89 -10.39 12.86 5.63
N ASP A 90 -11.68 13.16 5.61
CA ASP A 90 -12.40 13.66 4.44
C ASP A 90 -12.21 15.19 4.30
N GLY A 91 -12.64 15.79 3.18
CA GLY A 91 -12.45 17.21 2.87
C GLY A 91 -13.01 18.25 3.87
N PRO A 92 -13.41 19.44 3.39
CA PRO A 92 -12.75 20.76 3.54
C PRO A 92 -11.67 21.01 4.62
N GLU A 93 -11.39 20.12 5.56
CA GLU A 93 -10.29 20.28 6.54
C GLU A 93 -8.91 20.14 5.88
N THR A 94 -8.85 19.48 4.73
CA THR A 94 -7.67 19.25 3.89
C THR A 94 -7.56 20.30 2.77
N LYS A 95 -7.41 21.58 3.13
CA LYS A 95 -7.23 22.66 2.13
C LYS A 95 -6.02 22.40 1.21
N ARG A 96 -5.98 23.09 0.06
CA ARG A 96 -4.82 23.18 -0.84
C ARG A 96 -3.52 23.20 -0.03
N ALA A 97 -2.70 22.18 -0.19
CA ALA A 97 -1.43 22.03 0.48
C ALA A 97 -0.30 22.47 -0.47
N TRP A 98 -0.47 23.64 -1.08
CA TRP A 98 0.59 24.31 -1.81
C TRP A 98 0.57 25.81 -1.48
N PRO A 99 1.69 26.40 -1.02
CA PRO A 99 3.01 25.78 -0.82
C PRO A 99 3.17 24.99 0.50
N ASP A 100 2.15 24.96 1.37
CA ASP A 100 2.25 24.37 2.71
C ASP A 100 2.05 22.85 2.73
N MET A 101 2.57 22.15 3.74
CA MET A 101 2.28 20.72 3.98
C MET A 101 1.09 20.58 4.93
N VAL A 102 0.26 19.56 4.74
CA VAL A 102 -0.75 19.14 5.73
C VAL A 102 -0.19 17.96 6.51
N ALA A 103 0.10 18.18 7.80
CA ALA A 103 0.64 17.18 8.71
C ALA A 103 -0.48 16.55 9.56
N ASN A 104 -0.42 15.24 9.75
CA ASN A 104 -1.36 14.47 10.55
C ASN A 104 -0.62 13.46 11.43
N ARG A 105 -1.21 13.14 12.58
CA ARG A 105 -0.70 12.17 13.54
C ARG A 105 -1.83 11.30 14.02
N VAL A 106 -1.68 9.98 13.88
CA VAL A 106 -2.71 8.99 14.21
C VAL A 106 -2.08 7.92 15.08
N THR A 107 -2.70 7.63 16.22
CA THR A 107 -2.33 6.49 17.06
C THR A 107 -3.19 5.29 16.67
N LEU A 108 -2.55 4.15 16.39
CA LEU A 108 -3.20 2.88 16.08
C LEU A 108 -2.96 1.89 17.22
N SER A 109 -3.94 1.04 17.49
CA SER A 109 -3.76 -0.18 18.30
C SER A 109 -3.81 -1.39 17.37
N LEU A 110 -2.81 -2.26 17.46
CA LEU A 110 -2.70 -3.47 16.65
C LEU A 110 -2.74 -4.69 17.56
N GLU A 111 -3.75 -5.53 17.32
CA GLU A 111 -4.02 -6.75 18.09
C GLU A 111 -3.42 -8.01 17.44
N GLU A 112 -2.93 -7.90 16.21
CA GLU A 112 -2.42 -9.01 15.40
C GLU A 112 -1.33 -8.56 14.43
N THR A 113 -0.58 -9.52 13.90
CA THR A 113 0.37 -9.29 12.80
C THR A 113 -0.32 -8.55 11.65
N SER A 114 0.25 -7.40 11.31
CA SER A 114 -0.39 -6.44 10.42
C SER A 114 0.59 -5.80 9.46
N TRP A 115 0.09 -5.32 8.34
CA TRP A 115 0.75 -4.27 7.58
C TRP A 115 -0.05 -2.97 7.67
N VAL A 116 0.68 -1.85 7.67
CA VAL A 116 0.11 -0.50 7.73
C VAL A 116 0.55 0.27 6.49
N ALA A 117 -0.32 1.10 5.91
CA ALA A 117 0.06 2.01 4.84
C ALA A 117 -0.73 3.32 4.92
N VAL A 118 -0.23 4.38 4.28
CA VAL A 118 -0.96 5.65 4.15
C VAL A 118 -1.26 5.90 2.69
N ARG A 119 -2.48 6.38 2.37
CA ARG A 119 -2.82 6.86 1.03
C ARG A 119 -3.55 8.19 1.06
N VAL A 120 -3.37 8.92 -0.04
CA VAL A 120 -3.96 10.23 -0.29
C VAL A 120 -4.71 10.19 -1.59
N ILE A 121 -5.90 10.77 -1.61
CA ILE A 121 -6.74 10.95 -2.79
C ILE A 121 -6.95 12.44 -2.99
N GLU A 122 -6.48 12.98 -4.10
CA GLU A 122 -6.70 14.37 -4.55
C GLU A 122 -7.78 14.37 -5.64
N LEU A 123 -8.82 15.18 -5.47
CA LEU A 123 -9.85 15.38 -6.50
C LEU A 123 -9.52 16.62 -7.33
N ARG A 124 -9.41 16.45 -8.64
CA ARG A 124 -9.13 17.54 -9.57
C ARG A 124 -10.41 18.15 -10.17
N PRO A 125 -10.35 19.39 -10.66
CA PRO A 125 -11.50 20.05 -11.30
C PRO A 125 -12.05 19.30 -12.53
N ASP A 126 -11.21 18.49 -13.19
CA ASP A 126 -11.61 17.64 -14.32
C ASP A 126 -12.38 16.37 -13.88
N GLY A 127 -12.68 16.24 -12.58
CA GLY A 127 -13.35 15.09 -11.98
C GLY A 127 -12.45 13.86 -11.83
N ARG A 128 -11.17 13.94 -12.23
CA ARG A 128 -10.23 12.82 -12.09
C ARG A 128 -9.57 12.86 -10.72
N ARG A 129 -9.27 11.67 -10.21
CA ARG A 129 -8.49 11.51 -8.98
C ARG A 129 -7.00 11.43 -9.28
N ARG A 130 -6.21 11.94 -8.35
CA ARG A 130 -4.78 11.62 -8.20
C ARG A 130 -4.58 10.97 -6.86
N PHE A 131 -3.52 10.18 -6.78
CA PHE A 131 -3.26 9.31 -5.64
C PHE A 131 -1.81 9.42 -5.22
N ALA A 132 -1.56 9.30 -3.93
CA ALA A 132 -0.29 8.84 -3.40
C ALA A 132 -0.52 7.66 -2.45
N HIS A 133 0.41 6.72 -2.40
CA HIS A 133 0.31 5.56 -1.51
C HIS A 133 1.71 5.13 -1.08
N THR A 134 1.95 5.01 0.22
CA THR A 134 3.24 4.51 0.73
C THR A 134 3.40 3.04 0.43
N ALA A 135 4.65 2.56 0.38
CA ALA A 135 4.88 1.16 0.68
C ALA A 135 4.41 0.84 2.12
N PRO A 136 4.08 -0.42 2.42
CA PRO A 136 3.62 -0.78 3.75
C PRO A 136 4.76 -0.85 4.76
N TRP A 137 4.45 -0.56 6.01
CA TRP A 137 5.18 -1.10 7.16
C TRP A 137 4.65 -2.48 7.49
N TYR A 138 5.50 -3.39 7.94
CA TYR A 138 5.10 -4.71 8.41
C TYR A 138 5.38 -4.83 9.89
N ILE A 139 4.37 -5.18 10.68
CA ILE A 139 4.46 -5.38 12.12
C ILE A 139 4.09 -6.84 12.38
N ARG A 140 5.07 -7.66 12.76
CA ARG A 140 4.83 -9.03 13.21
C ARG A 140 4.65 -9.01 14.73
N ILE A 141 3.58 -9.64 15.22
CA ILE A 141 3.24 -9.73 16.64
C ILE A 141 3.36 -11.20 17.06
N GLY A 142 4.27 -11.49 17.99
CA GLY A 142 4.67 -12.85 18.32
C GLY A 142 5.15 -13.62 17.10
N ASP A 143 4.86 -14.92 17.05
CA ASP A 143 5.15 -15.79 15.90
C ASP A 143 3.91 -16.02 15.01
N GLU A 144 2.87 -15.21 15.17
CA GLU A 144 1.62 -15.31 14.42
C GLU A 144 1.81 -14.75 12.98
N PRO A 145 1.43 -15.49 11.93
CA PRO A 145 1.44 -14.97 10.57
C PRO A 145 0.30 -13.96 10.37
N ILE A 146 0.37 -13.21 9.27
CA ILE A 146 -0.79 -12.42 8.84
C ILE A 146 -1.98 -13.33 8.54
N ARG A 147 -3.16 -12.93 9.02
CA ARG A 147 -4.43 -13.61 8.76
C ARG A 147 -5.18 -12.86 7.67
N PRO A 148 -5.18 -13.36 6.42
CA PRO A 148 -5.90 -12.70 5.32
C PRO A 148 -7.40 -12.77 5.55
N ARG A 149 -8.14 -11.79 5.03
CA ARG A 149 -9.60 -11.85 5.08
C ARG A 149 -10.12 -12.90 4.15
N ARG A 150 -11.19 -13.57 4.57
CA ARG A 150 -11.85 -14.60 3.76
C ARG A 150 -12.29 -14.08 2.40
N GLU A 151 -12.90 -12.90 2.35
CA GLU A 151 -13.35 -12.26 1.09
C GLU A 151 -12.22 -12.03 0.08
N GLN A 152 -11.01 -11.72 0.57
CA GLN A 152 -9.85 -11.48 -0.29
C GLN A 152 -9.33 -12.80 -0.88
N LEU A 153 -9.32 -13.86 -0.08
CA LEU A 153 -8.93 -15.19 -0.55
C LEU A 153 -9.95 -15.74 -1.55
N ASP A 154 -11.24 -15.63 -1.25
CA ASP A 154 -12.31 -16.09 -2.15
C ASP A 154 -12.19 -15.38 -3.51
N TYR A 155 -11.95 -14.05 -3.53
CA TYR A 155 -11.69 -13.31 -4.75
C TYR A 155 -10.51 -13.85 -5.56
N PHE A 156 -9.35 -14.08 -4.93
CA PHE A 156 -8.18 -14.57 -5.66
C PHE A 156 -8.32 -16.03 -6.10
N ILE A 157 -9.01 -16.86 -5.34
CA ILE A 157 -9.32 -18.25 -5.72
C ILE A 157 -10.21 -18.24 -6.98
N GLU A 158 -11.32 -17.50 -6.95
CA GLU A 158 -12.23 -17.35 -8.10
C GLU A 158 -11.47 -16.80 -9.32
N LEU A 159 -10.67 -15.75 -9.13
CA LEU A 159 -9.86 -15.17 -10.20
C LEU A 159 -8.89 -16.19 -10.82
N MET A 160 -8.20 -17.01 -10.02
CA MET A 160 -7.29 -18.03 -10.56
C MET A 160 -8.03 -19.16 -11.26
N GLU A 161 -9.20 -19.57 -10.76
CA GLU A 161 -10.06 -20.55 -11.43
C GLU A 161 -10.52 -20.04 -12.80
N ASP A 162 -10.99 -18.79 -12.86
CA ASP A 162 -11.41 -18.13 -14.10
C ASP A 162 -10.26 -17.97 -15.08
N GLU A 163 -9.09 -17.52 -14.64
CA GLU A 163 -7.92 -17.35 -15.50
C GLU A 163 -7.39 -18.70 -16.00
N LEU A 164 -7.47 -19.78 -15.21
CA LEU A 164 -7.16 -21.14 -15.68
C LEU A 164 -8.10 -21.60 -16.79
N VAL A 165 -9.40 -21.33 -16.68
CA VAL A 165 -10.38 -21.67 -17.73
C VAL A 165 -10.13 -20.82 -18.98
N ARG A 166 -10.02 -19.51 -18.80
CA ARG A 166 -9.85 -18.52 -19.86
C ARG A 166 -8.59 -18.74 -20.69
N ASN A 167 -7.48 -19.08 -20.03
CA ASN A 167 -6.17 -19.18 -20.69
C ASN A 167 -5.81 -20.58 -21.18
N ARG A 168 -6.57 -21.61 -20.79
CA ARG A 168 -6.36 -23.00 -21.22
C ARG A 168 -6.17 -23.19 -22.74
N PRO A 169 -6.92 -22.52 -23.64
CA PRO A 169 -6.75 -22.73 -25.08
C PRO A 169 -5.56 -21.97 -25.69
N VAL A 170 -4.92 -21.05 -24.96
CA VAL A 170 -3.89 -20.15 -25.52
C VAL A 170 -2.52 -20.28 -24.87
N LEU A 171 -2.44 -20.70 -23.60
CA LEU A 171 -1.18 -20.84 -22.88
C LEU A 171 -0.66 -22.27 -22.88
N ASP A 172 0.67 -22.40 -22.86
CA ASP A 172 1.34 -23.69 -22.74
C ASP A 172 1.22 -24.25 -21.29
N PRO A 173 1.48 -25.55 -21.09
CA PRO A 173 1.33 -26.17 -19.78
C PRO A 173 2.18 -25.56 -18.66
N ARG A 174 3.36 -25.01 -18.95
CA ARG A 174 4.21 -24.38 -17.92
C ARG A 174 3.59 -23.07 -17.45
N SER A 175 3.12 -22.24 -18.37
CA SER A 175 2.43 -20.99 -18.05
C SER A 175 1.14 -21.25 -17.27
N LEU A 176 0.36 -22.29 -17.62
CA LEU A 176 -0.84 -22.68 -16.87
C LEU A 176 -0.51 -23.20 -15.46
N ALA A 177 0.64 -23.86 -15.28
CA ALA A 177 1.07 -24.35 -13.97
C ALA A 177 1.33 -23.22 -12.97
N GLU A 178 1.73 -22.02 -13.42
CA GLU A 178 1.88 -20.86 -12.54
C GLU A 178 0.55 -20.41 -11.92
N PHE A 179 -0.53 -20.41 -12.70
CA PHE A 179 -1.88 -20.13 -12.17
C PHE A 179 -2.36 -21.21 -11.20
N GLN A 180 -2.10 -22.48 -11.52
CA GLN A 180 -2.44 -23.59 -10.63
C GLN A 180 -1.67 -23.50 -9.30
N GLN A 181 -0.37 -23.18 -9.35
CA GLN A 181 0.45 -22.98 -8.16
C GLN A 181 -0.08 -21.83 -7.30
N ALA A 182 -0.50 -20.72 -7.91
CA ALA A 182 -1.11 -19.61 -7.20
C ALA A 182 -2.45 -20.00 -6.56
N LEU A 183 -3.32 -20.72 -7.28
CA LEU A 183 -4.59 -21.23 -6.78
C LEU A 183 -4.39 -22.15 -5.57
N ASP A 184 -3.46 -23.10 -5.68
CA ASP A 184 -3.13 -24.02 -4.59
C ASP A 184 -2.61 -23.25 -3.37
N HIS A 185 -1.73 -22.26 -3.59
CA HIS A 185 -1.24 -21.38 -2.53
C HIS A 185 -2.39 -20.65 -1.81
N TYR A 186 -3.28 -19.96 -2.52
CA TYR A 186 -4.39 -19.25 -1.89
C TYR A 186 -5.33 -20.18 -1.11
N ARG A 187 -5.57 -21.40 -1.61
CA ARG A 187 -6.37 -22.41 -0.88
C ARG A 187 -5.71 -22.83 0.42
N THR A 188 -4.38 -22.95 0.50
CA THR A 188 -3.70 -23.24 1.78
C THR A 188 -3.91 -22.14 2.83
N LEU A 189 -4.15 -20.90 2.41
CA LEU A 189 -4.37 -19.78 3.33
C LEU A 189 -5.77 -19.78 3.96
N LEU A 190 -6.74 -20.52 3.40
CA LEU A 190 -8.12 -20.59 3.92
C LEU A 190 -8.17 -21.10 5.36
N GLU A 191 -7.27 -21.99 5.76
CA GLU A 191 -7.24 -22.58 7.10
C GLU A 191 -7.02 -21.54 8.21
N ARG A 192 -6.33 -20.44 7.89
CA ARG A 192 -6.02 -19.35 8.84
C ARG A 192 -6.74 -18.03 8.54
N ALA A 193 -7.64 -18.03 7.57
CA ALA A 193 -8.43 -16.87 7.20
C ALA A 193 -9.26 -16.36 8.39
N LYS A 194 -9.71 -15.11 8.29
CA LYS A 194 -10.64 -14.51 9.23
C LYS A 194 -11.78 -13.79 8.52
#